data_AF-A0A941AZX7-F1
#
_entry.id   AF-A0A941AZX7-F1
#
_cell.length_a   1.000
_cell.length_b   1.000
_cell.length_c   1.000
_cell.angle_alpha   90.00
_cell.angle_beta   90.00
_cell.angle_gamma   90.00
#
_symmetry.space_group_name_H-M   'P 1'
#
loop_
_entity.id
_entity.type
_entity.pdbx_description
1 polymer ?
#
loop_
_entity_poly.entity_id
_entity_poly.type
_entity_poly.pdbx_seq_one_letter_code
_entity_poly.pdbx_strand_id
1 'polypeptide(L)'
;MTENAATATRTADLLVDIFREVLGLPDLTEDTDFYEAGGDSLTAFQITGRLEEILGEQVPVSLVFAYPTPRDLAEVVDTDYGRP
;
A
#
# COMPACT_ATOMS: atom_id res chain seq x y z
N MET A 1 20.29 18.00 2.92
CA MET A 1 20.43 16.61 2.42
C MET A 1 20.72 15.79 3.67
N THR A 2 19.74 15.25 4.41
CA THR A 2 18.74 14.26 4.01
C THR A 2 17.64 14.22 5.07
N GLU A 3 16.43 14.68 4.77
CA GLU A 3 15.26 14.60 5.70
C GLU A 3 14.10 13.77 5.11
N ASN A 4 14.30 13.06 4.00
CA ASN A 4 13.20 12.38 3.29
C ASN A 4 12.96 10.92 3.73
N ALA A 5 13.82 10.34 4.58
CA ALA A 5 13.74 8.92 4.95
C ALA A 5 12.67 8.63 6.01
N ALA A 6 12.38 9.56 6.92
CA ALA A 6 11.42 9.33 8.01
C ALA A 6 9.95 9.44 7.55
N THR A 7 9.71 9.95 6.34
CA THR A 7 8.37 10.32 5.89
C THR A 7 7.78 9.30 4.93
N ALA A 8 8.58 8.68 4.05
CA ALA A 8 8.16 7.55 3.21
C ALA A 8 7.76 6.32 4.07
N THR A 9 8.39 6.18 5.24
CA THR A 9 8.10 5.11 6.20
C THR A 9 6.64 5.14 6.69
N ARG A 10 5.99 6.30 6.80
CA ARG A 10 4.60 6.35 7.30
C ARG A 10 3.60 5.74 6.33
N THR A 11 3.68 6.07 5.05
CA THR A 11 2.76 5.53 4.04
C THR A 11 3.03 4.04 3.81
N ALA A 12 4.30 3.64 3.78
CA ALA A 12 4.68 2.22 3.71
C ALA A 12 4.19 1.43 4.93
N ASP A 13 4.35 1.95 6.15
CA ASP A 13 3.86 1.30 7.38
C ASP A 13 2.32 1.14 7.36
N LEU A 14 1.59 2.19 6.95
CA LEU A 14 0.14 2.15 6.80
C LEU A 14 -0.29 1.08 5.78
N LEU A 15 0.40 1.02 4.64
CA LEU A 15 0.14 0.03 3.61
C LEU A 15 0.47 -1.39 4.09
N VAL A 16 1.56 -1.58 4.81
CA VAL A 16 1.89 -2.86 5.44
C VAL A 16 0.77 -3.29 6.37
N ASP A 17 0.25 -2.42 7.22
CA ASP A 17 -0.84 -2.76 8.13
C ASP A 17 -2.15 -3.08 7.38
N ILE A 18 -2.47 -2.32 6.34
CA ILE A 18 -3.61 -2.63 5.45
C ILE A 18 -3.44 -4.02 4.81
N PHE A 19 -2.26 -4.32 4.28
CA PHE A 19 -1.97 -5.61 3.64
C PHE A 19 -2.06 -6.75 4.66
N ARG A 20 -1.50 -6.59 5.87
CA ARG A 20 -1.59 -7.56 6.97
C ARG A 20 -3.03 -7.90 7.30
N GLU A 21 -3.87 -6.88 7.43
CA GLU A 21 -5.27 -7.05 7.79
C GLU A 21 -6.10 -7.68 6.67
N VAL A 22 -5.86 -7.29 5.41
CA VAL A 22 -6.61 -7.79 4.25
C VAL A 22 -6.19 -9.21 3.88
N LEU A 23 -4.88 -9.50 3.88
CA LEU A 23 -4.32 -10.80 3.51
C LEU A 23 -4.28 -11.79 4.68
N GLY A 24 -4.48 -11.31 5.91
CA GLY A 24 -4.43 -12.14 7.13
C GLY A 24 -3.01 -12.62 7.48
N LEU A 25 -1.99 -11.85 7.10
CA LEU A 25 -0.58 -12.20 7.25
C LEU A 25 0.13 -11.24 8.21
N PRO A 26 0.18 -11.51 9.52
CA PRO A 26 0.74 -10.57 10.50
C PRO A 26 2.24 -10.32 10.33
N ASP A 27 2.99 -11.28 9.79
CA ASP A 27 4.44 -11.18 9.56
C ASP A 27 4.80 -10.54 8.21
N LEU A 28 3.82 -10.04 7.46
CA LEU A 28 4.03 -9.35 6.19
C LEU A 28 4.93 -8.11 6.38
N THR A 29 5.81 -7.87 5.40
CA THR A 29 6.75 -6.75 5.39
C THR A 29 6.49 -5.83 4.19
N GLU A 30 7.10 -4.65 4.19
CA GLU A 30 6.96 -3.68 3.09
C GLU A 30 7.46 -4.17 1.72
N ASP A 31 8.30 -5.21 1.72
CA ASP A 31 8.85 -5.87 0.53
C ASP A 31 8.04 -7.10 0.08
N THR A 32 6.99 -7.47 0.81
CA THR A 32 6.21 -8.65 0.49
C THR A 32 5.38 -8.39 -0.76
N ASP A 33 5.62 -9.20 -1.79
CA ASP A 33 4.86 -9.15 -3.03
C ASP A 33 3.42 -9.64 -2.80
N PHE A 34 2.46 -8.87 -3.32
CA PHE A 34 1.03 -9.10 -3.22
C PHE A 34 0.63 -10.47 -3.75
N TYR A 35 1.20 -10.91 -4.86
CA TYR A 35 0.88 -12.21 -5.45
C TYR A 35 1.53 -13.36 -4.68
N GLU A 36 2.76 -13.19 -4.20
CA GLU A 36 3.43 -14.17 -3.33
C GLU A 36 2.69 -14.34 -2.00
N ALA A 37 2.07 -13.28 -1.50
CA ALA A 37 1.21 -13.29 -0.32
C ALA A 37 -0.17 -13.92 -0.55
N GLY A 38 -0.49 -14.36 -1.77
CA GLY A 38 -1.78 -14.96 -2.11
C GLY A 38 -2.88 -13.95 -2.44
N GLY A 39 -2.51 -12.73 -2.78
CA GLY A 39 -3.42 -11.67 -3.21
C GLY A 39 -4.17 -11.99 -4.51
N ASP A 40 -5.39 -11.47 -4.59
CA ASP A 40 -6.35 -11.63 -5.68
C ASP A 40 -7.15 -10.34 -5.95
N SER A 41 -8.06 -10.36 -6.93
CA SER A 41 -8.83 -9.15 -7.26
C SER A 41 -9.68 -8.61 -6.11
N LEU A 42 -10.15 -9.47 -5.20
CA LEU A 42 -11.00 -9.06 -4.08
C LEU A 42 -10.16 -8.35 -3.01
N THR A 43 -9.02 -8.93 -2.64
CA THR A 43 -8.08 -8.34 -1.68
C THR A 43 -7.46 -7.06 -2.23
N ALA A 44 -7.14 -6.99 -3.53
CA ALA A 44 -6.70 -5.75 -4.17
C ALA A 44 -7.75 -4.64 -4.07
N PHE A 45 -9.03 -4.96 -4.32
CA PHE A 45 -10.13 -4.01 -4.18
C PHE A 45 -10.33 -3.55 -2.71
N GLN A 46 -10.14 -4.45 -1.75
CA GLN A 46 -10.20 -4.11 -0.32
C GLN A 46 -9.05 -3.19 0.10
N ILE A 47 -7.83 -3.44 -0.39
CA ILE A 47 -6.66 -2.59 -0.15
C ILE A 47 -6.93 -1.17 -0.68
N THR A 48 -7.37 -1.04 -1.94
CA THR A 48 -7.67 0.29 -2.49
C THR A 48 -8.83 0.96 -1.78
N GLY A 49 -9.91 0.25 -1.45
CA GLY A 49 -11.03 0.84 -0.71
C GLY A 49 -10.62 1.45 0.63
N ARG A 50 -9.70 0.82 1.37
CA ARG A 50 -9.16 1.37 2.61
C ARG A 50 -8.25 2.59 2.38
N LEU A 51 -7.46 2.58 1.31
CA LEU A 51 -6.67 3.74 0.92
C LEU A 51 -7.57 4.93 0.56
N GLU A 52 -8.67 4.68 -0.15
CA GLU A 52 -9.66 5.70 -0.52
C GLU A 52 -10.31 6.33 0.71
N GLU A 53 -10.60 5.54 1.76
CA GLU A 53 -11.13 6.05 3.03
C GLU A 53 -10.14 6.98 3.75
N ILE A 54 -8.84 6.72 3.63
CA ILE A 54 -7.78 7.51 4.27
C ILE A 54 -7.47 8.79 3.46
N LEU A 55 -7.31 8.64 2.14
CA LEU A 55 -6.91 9.73 1.24
C LEU A 55 -8.08 10.65 0.88
N GLY A 56 -9.32 10.15 0.92
CA GLY A 56 -10.50 10.87 0.46
C GLY A 56 -10.60 10.99 -1.06
N GLU A 57 -9.77 10.26 -1.80
CA GLU A 57 -9.70 10.23 -3.26
C GLU A 57 -9.79 8.80 -3.79
N GLN A 58 -10.26 8.62 -5.03
CA GLN A 58 -10.35 7.30 -5.66
C GLN A 58 -8.96 6.77 -6.04
N VAL A 59 -8.67 5.54 -5.64
CA VAL A 59 -7.40 4.85 -5.87
C VAL A 59 -7.66 3.67 -6.81
N PRO A 60 -7.16 3.69 -8.05
CA PRO A 60 -7.46 2.63 -8.99
C PRO A 60 -6.75 1.34 -8.59
N VAL A 61 -7.50 0.22 -8.59
CA VAL A 61 -6.98 -1.12 -8.27
C VAL A 61 -5.80 -1.56 -9.15
N SER A 62 -5.66 -0.96 -10.35
CA SER A 62 -4.51 -1.18 -11.22
C SER A 62 -3.18 -0.81 -10.57
N LEU A 63 -3.16 0.10 -9.58
CA LEU A 63 -1.93 0.45 -8.87
C LEU A 63 -1.41 -0.72 -8.02
N VAL A 64 -2.28 -1.48 -7.35
CA VAL A 64 -1.87 -2.66 -6.58
C VAL A 64 -1.23 -3.71 -7.48
N PHE A 65 -1.70 -3.84 -8.72
CA PHE A 65 -1.13 -4.78 -9.68
C PHE A 65 0.16 -4.27 -10.34
N ALA A 66 0.29 -2.96 -10.53
CA ALA A 66 1.49 -2.35 -11.10
C ALA A 66 2.63 -2.26 -10.08
N TYR A 67 2.29 -2.06 -8.81
CA TYR A 67 3.20 -1.88 -7.68
C TYR A 67 2.80 -2.88 -6.58
N PRO A 68 3.19 -4.16 -6.73
CA PRO A 68 2.66 -5.25 -5.91
C PRO A 68 3.26 -5.32 -4.51
N THR A 69 4.15 -4.41 -4.12
CA THR A 69 4.69 -4.35 -2.76
C THR A 69 4.14 -3.12 -2.02
N PRO A 70 3.93 -3.19 -0.69
CA PRO A 70 3.55 -2.01 0.10
C PRO A 70 4.53 -0.84 -0.08
N ARG A 71 5.84 -1.10 -0.20
CA ARG A 71 6.84 -0.06 -0.43
C ARG A 71 6.64 0.63 -1.77
N ASP A 72 6.55 -0.13 -2.87
CA ASP A 72 6.41 0.46 -4.21
C ASP A 72 5.08 1.21 -4.35
N LEU A 73 4.01 0.66 -3.77
CA LEU A 73 2.70 1.32 -3.76
C LEU A 73 2.74 2.61 -2.94
N ALA A 74 3.48 2.65 -1.82
CA ALA A 74 3.66 3.85 -1.01
C ALA A 74 4.32 4.98 -1.79
N GLU A 75 5.36 4.68 -2.58
CA GLU A 75 6.06 5.69 -3.38
C GLU A 75 5.14 6.37 -4.40
N VAL A 76 4.24 5.58 -5.01
CA VAL A 76 3.29 6.07 -6.01
C VAL A 76 2.17 6.85 -5.34
N VAL A 77 1.65 6.36 -4.20
CA VAL A 77 0.65 7.09 -3.41
C VAL A 77 1.19 8.45 -2.97
N ASP A 78 2.40 8.49 -2.40
CA ASP A 78 3.07 9.72 -1.98
C ASP A 78 3.28 10.70 -3.15
N THR A 79 3.47 10.19 -4.37
CA THR A 79 3.71 10.99 -5.58
C THR A 79 2.43 11.53 -6.19
N ASP A 80 1.40 10.70 -6.34
CA ASP A 80 0.19 11.02 -7.10
C ASP A 80 -0.91 11.65 -6.24
N TYR A 81 -1.00 11.26 -4.95
CA TYR A 81 -2.06 11.70 -4.02
C TYR A 81 -1.52 12.58 -2.89
N GLY A 82 -0.20 12.68 -2.78
CA GLY A 82 0.43 13.27 -1.60
C GLY A 82 0.32 12.34 -0.39
N ARG A 83 0.95 12.77 0.70
CA ARG A 83 0.98 11.97 1.92
C ARG A 83 -0.36 12.08 2.66
N PRO A 84 -1.00 10.96 3.04
CA PRO A 84 -2.17 10.98 3.93
C PRO A 84 -1.88 11.55 5.32
#